data_AF-A0A6A4XY99-F1
#
_entry.id   AF-A0A6A4XY99-F1
#
_cell.length_a   1.000
_cell.length_b   1.000
_cell.length_c   1.000
_cell.angle_alpha   90.00
_cell.angle_beta   90.00
_cell.angle_gamma   90.00
#
_symmetry.space_group_name_H-M   'P 1'
#
loop_
_entity.id
_entity.type
_entity.pdbx_description
1 polymer ?
#
loop_
_entity_poly.entity_id
_entity_poly.type
_entity_poly.pdbx_seq_one_letter_code
_entity_poly.pdbx_strand_id
1 'polypeptide(L)'
;GKHGVCGDPYNGVREHETGGTYGLFPTLGAKAIGACYKPGQTVDIQVQLTANHMGVFHFELCKLNGKHDKETEECFQTLVQPNGEKEWKVPPGNQVFTIPTTLPAGVTCDGDSHCVIRWAYEGGNNFGVGPLDQEWFWNCADVYISNTCGASPNPSPSPSSGAPVTDAPWTPTPSSNAPWTPSPVNPTAAPVPPPNGNCGSCTNCYYSPVQACFVGWTQEQCSQVSTYTWCGSDVVPQPSSAAPQPSPSSNAPQPSPSSNAPWTQPPTPTASPSSAPIPGTSGLTNILPKTLFQQLFPNALPIYKYENFVAMAGKYPAFANTGDADVDRREVAAFLGQISLESGDLQYVEEINKSDYCQASGEYPCEAGKQYYGRGPIQLSWNYNYKDFGKAAGKDLVKNPELVATDADLVWYSAMWFWNAPKWNGNIHDVVGKPGGFAKTTFIINGGLECGVNPPNKDSEK
;
A
#
# COMPACT_ATOMS: atom_id res chain seq x y z
N GLY A 1 12.84 -24.69 -4.76
CA GLY A 1 11.93 -25.28 -3.75
C GLY A 1 10.52 -25.37 -4.31
N LYS A 2 9.55 -25.99 -3.63
CA LYS A 2 8.15 -25.97 -4.11
C LYS A 2 7.58 -24.54 -4.00
N HIS A 3 6.81 -24.11 -4.99
CA HIS A 3 6.15 -22.80 -5.05
C HIS A 3 4.74 -22.93 -5.67
N GLY A 4 3.93 -21.89 -5.55
CA GLY A 4 2.68 -21.70 -6.29
C GLY A 4 2.97 -21.28 -7.72
N VAL A 5 1.92 -21.27 -8.55
CA VAL A 5 2.03 -21.09 -10.00
C VAL A 5 2.66 -19.74 -10.35
N CYS A 6 2.41 -18.73 -9.52
CA CYS A 6 2.90 -17.36 -9.66
C CYS A 6 4.01 -16.99 -8.66
N GLY A 7 4.71 -17.98 -8.11
CA GLY A 7 5.84 -17.76 -7.18
C GLY A 7 5.46 -17.65 -5.70
N ASP A 8 4.16 -17.73 -5.37
CA ASP A 8 3.68 -17.75 -3.99
C ASP A 8 4.24 -18.93 -3.17
N PRO A 9 4.31 -18.86 -1.83
CA PRO A 9 4.76 -19.99 -1.02
C PRO A 9 3.89 -21.23 -1.23
N TYR A 10 4.48 -22.42 -1.44
CA TYR A 10 3.72 -23.64 -1.80
C TYR A 10 2.55 -23.98 -0.85
N ASN A 11 2.74 -23.81 0.46
CA ASN A 11 1.71 -24.04 1.49
C ASN A 11 1.14 -22.72 2.05
N GLY A 12 1.37 -21.59 1.39
CA GLY A 12 0.94 -20.27 1.83
C GLY A 12 -0.28 -19.75 1.10
N VAL A 13 -0.66 -18.52 1.44
CA VAL A 13 -1.70 -17.77 0.72
C VAL A 13 -1.22 -17.50 -0.72
N ARG A 14 -2.14 -17.64 -1.67
CA ARG A 14 -1.90 -17.37 -3.09
C ARG A 14 -2.17 -15.90 -3.38
N GLU A 15 -1.22 -15.04 -3.07
CA GLU A 15 -1.40 -13.59 -3.22
C GLU A 15 -1.30 -13.13 -4.67
N HIS A 16 -0.45 -13.79 -5.48
CA HIS A 16 -0.15 -13.41 -6.86
C HIS A 16 -0.93 -14.23 -7.90
N GLU A 17 -1.73 -15.21 -7.47
CA GLU A 17 -2.66 -15.96 -8.31
C GLU A 17 -4.06 -15.29 -8.28
N THR A 18 -4.91 -15.65 -9.25
CA THR A 18 -6.23 -15.06 -9.43
C THR A 18 -7.06 -15.09 -8.15
N GLY A 19 -7.58 -13.95 -7.72
CA GLY A 19 -8.36 -13.80 -6.48
C GLY A 19 -7.53 -13.62 -5.21
N GLY A 20 -6.21 -13.60 -5.34
CA GLY A 20 -5.28 -13.14 -4.31
C GLY A 20 -5.24 -11.61 -4.20
N THR A 21 -4.35 -11.14 -3.32
CA THR A 21 -4.10 -9.70 -3.08
C THR A 21 -3.75 -8.93 -4.35
N TYR A 22 -3.02 -9.56 -5.28
CA TYR A 22 -2.52 -8.94 -6.51
C TYR A 22 -3.24 -9.42 -7.78
N GLY A 23 -3.84 -10.62 -7.76
CA GLY A 23 -4.66 -11.15 -8.86
C GLY A 23 -6.09 -10.59 -8.84
N LEU A 24 -6.24 -9.31 -9.15
CA LEU A 24 -7.47 -8.53 -8.92
C LEU A 24 -8.52 -8.66 -10.02
N PHE A 25 -8.28 -9.44 -11.08
CA PHE A 25 -9.28 -9.62 -12.14
C PHE A 25 -10.67 -10.05 -11.64
N PRO A 26 -10.81 -10.95 -10.64
CA PRO A 26 -12.13 -11.35 -10.15
C PRO A 26 -12.97 -10.23 -9.54
N THR A 27 -12.33 -9.16 -9.06
CA THR A 27 -13.00 -8.03 -8.42
C THR A 27 -13.12 -6.85 -9.37
N LEU A 28 -12.08 -6.56 -10.15
CA LEU A 28 -11.99 -5.36 -10.99
C LEU A 28 -12.20 -5.61 -12.49
N GLY A 29 -12.20 -6.86 -12.96
CA GLY A 29 -12.29 -7.22 -14.38
C GLY A 29 -11.20 -6.53 -15.20
N ALA A 30 -11.54 -6.03 -16.39
CA ALA A 30 -10.62 -5.30 -17.26
C ALA A 30 -9.95 -4.06 -16.61
N LYS A 31 -10.51 -3.54 -15.49
CA LYS A 31 -9.91 -2.42 -14.74
C LYS A 31 -8.73 -2.83 -13.86
N ALA A 32 -8.50 -4.13 -13.66
CA ALA A 32 -7.32 -4.64 -12.94
C ALA A 32 -6.02 -4.42 -13.72
N ILE A 33 -6.11 -4.11 -15.02
CA ILE A 33 -5.01 -4.28 -15.96
C ILE A 33 -4.46 -2.93 -16.40
N GLY A 34 -3.14 -2.75 -16.29
CA GLY A 34 -2.45 -1.51 -16.63
C GLY A 34 -2.27 -1.21 -18.12
N ALA A 35 -2.48 -2.20 -19.00
CA ALA A 35 -2.29 -2.03 -20.45
C ALA A 35 -3.16 -2.99 -21.29
N CYS A 36 -3.58 -2.52 -22.47
CA CYS A 36 -4.41 -3.24 -23.43
C CYS A 36 -3.56 -3.58 -24.67
N TYR A 37 -3.45 -4.85 -25.01
CA TYR A 37 -2.62 -5.33 -26.14
C TYR A 37 -3.46 -6.02 -27.23
N LYS A 38 -3.02 -5.93 -28.48
CA LYS A 38 -3.62 -6.68 -29.59
C LYS A 38 -3.10 -8.13 -29.62
N PRO A 39 -3.92 -9.11 -30.03
CA PRO A 39 -3.41 -10.45 -30.33
C PRO A 39 -2.27 -10.37 -31.35
N GLY A 40 -1.18 -11.11 -31.11
CA GLY A 40 -0.02 -11.10 -32.00
C GLY A 40 0.93 -9.91 -31.83
N GLN A 41 0.60 -8.96 -30.95
CA GLN A 41 1.45 -7.79 -30.71
C GLN A 41 2.77 -8.19 -30.02
N THR A 42 3.87 -7.60 -30.48
CA THR A 42 5.09 -7.54 -29.68
C THR A 42 4.95 -6.45 -28.62
N VAL A 43 5.10 -6.84 -27.36
CA VAL A 43 5.01 -5.97 -26.18
C VAL A 43 6.38 -5.85 -25.51
N ASP A 44 6.64 -4.67 -24.95
CA ASP A 44 7.86 -4.39 -24.19
C ASP A 44 7.61 -4.71 -22.72
N ILE A 45 8.07 -5.87 -22.27
CA ILE A 45 7.96 -6.24 -20.86
C ILE A 45 9.13 -5.62 -20.11
N GLN A 46 8.83 -4.76 -19.15
CA GLN A 46 9.84 -4.14 -18.30
C GLN A 46 10.03 -4.96 -17.02
N VAL A 47 11.25 -5.46 -16.81
CA VAL A 47 11.63 -6.17 -15.60
C VAL A 47 12.73 -5.40 -14.88
N GLN A 48 12.45 -4.99 -13.65
CA GLN A 48 13.46 -4.39 -12.77
C GLN A 48 14.26 -5.50 -12.09
N LEU A 49 15.53 -5.65 -12.49
CA LEU A 49 16.44 -6.59 -11.86
C LEU A 49 17.31 -5.85 -10.84
N THR A 50 17.06 -6.08 -9.56
CA THR A 50 17.80 -5.43 -8.45
C THR A 50 19.10 -6.14 -8.12
N ALA A 51 19.17 -7.45 -8.38
CA ALA A 51 20.36 -8.28 -8.26
C ALA A 51 20.49 -9.16 -9.50
N ASN A 52 21.52 -8.91 -10.31
CA ASN A 52 21.75 -9.64 -11.54
C ASN A 52 22.57 -10.91 -11.27
N HIS A 53 21.93 -12.06 -11.39
CA HIS A 53 22.55 -13.39 -11.25
C HIS A 53 22.86 -14.01 -12.62
N MET A 54 22.99 -13.20 -13.69
CA MET A 54 23.16 -13.63 -15.09
C MET A 54 21.99 -14.51 -15.56
N GLY A 55 22.19 -15.55 -16.37
CA GLY A 55 21.12 -16.49 -16.73
C GLY A 55 20.11 -15.94 -17.75
N VAL A 56 18.84 -16.35 -17.64
CA VAL A 56 17.81 -16.12 -18.66
C VAL A 56 16.44 -15.81 -18.06
N PHE A 57 15.66 -14.98 -18.76
CA PHE A 57 14.22 -14.83 -18.52
C PHE A 57 13.41 -15.69 -19.47
N HIS A 58 12.36 -16.29 -18.92
CA HIS A 58 11.31 -17.03 -19.63
C HIS A 58 9.98 -16.29 -19.44
N PHE A 59 9.16 -16.22 -20.49
CA PHE A 59 7.84 -15.60 -20.45
C PHE A 59 6.78 -16.57 -20.94
N GLU A 60 5.64 -16.58 -20.27
CA GLU A 60 4.53 -17.47 -20.57
C GLU A 60 3.19 -16.76 -20.43
N LEU A 61 2.15 -17.23 -21.11
CA LEU A 61 0.81 -16.66 -21.07
C LEU A 61 -0.23 -17.73 -20.75
N CYS A 62 -1.00 -17.51 -19.71
CA CYS A 62 -2.17 -18.29 -19.36
C CYS A 62 -3.45 -17.52 -19.74
N LYS A 63 -4.39 -18.18 -20.41
CA LYS A 63 -5.74 -17.66 -20.63
C LYS A 63 -6.72 -18.35 -19.67
N LEU A 64 -7.41 -17.54 -18.88
CA LEU A 64 -8.45 -17.93 -17.95
C LEU A 64 -9.80 -17.48 -18.51
N ASN A 65 -10.79 -18.38 -18.56
CA ASN A 65 -12.03 -18.15 -19.31
C ASN A 65 -13.14 -17.55 -18.44
N GLY A 66 -13.10 -17.83 -17.14
CA GLY A 66 -14.03 -17.33 -16.15
C GLY A 66 -13.35 -16.39 -15.16
N LYS A 67 -14.17 -15.49 -14.60
CA LYS A 67 -13.76 -14.46 -13.65
C LYS A 67 -13.05 -14.99 -12.41
N HIS A 68 -13.26 -16.24 -12.04
CA HIS A 68 -12.69 -16.88 -10.85
C HIS A 68 -11.83 -18.12 -11.19
N ASP A 69 -11.53 -18.34 -12.48
CA ASP A 69 -10.66 -19.43 -12.88
C ASP A 69 -9.28 -19.23 -12.26
N LYS A 70 -8.61 -20.33 -11.91
CA LYS A 70 -7.27 -20.30 -11.30
C LYS A 70 -6.24 -20.67 -12.34
N GLU A 71 -5.08 -20.03 -12.25
CA GLU A 71 -3.90 -20.41 -13.00
C GLU A 71 -3.50 -21.86 -12.65
N THR A 72 -3.10 -22.61 -13.66
CA THR A 72 -2.50 -23.94 -13.50
C THR A 72 -1.24 -24.00 -14.35
N GLU A 73 -0.32 -24.90 -14.04
CA GLU A 73 0.89 -25.06 -14.86
C GLU A 73 0.56 -25.38 -16.32
N GLU A 74 -0.55 -26.09 -16.56
CA GLU A 74 -0.98 -26.50 -17.90
C GLU A 74 -1.56 -25.36 -18.74
N CYS A 75 -2.00 -24.26 -18.14
CA CYS A 75 -2.57 -23.16 -18.89
C CYS A 75 -1.51 -22.25 -19.52
N PHE A 76 -0.28 -22.28 -19.00
CA PHE A 76 0.81 -21.44 -19.47
C PHE A 76 1.40 -21.95 -20.77
N GLN A 77 1.29 -21.11 -21.81
CA GLN A 77 1.99 -21.32 -23.08
C GLN A 77 3.24 -20.44 -23.14
N THR A 78 4.36 -20.98 -23.61
CA THR A 78 5.60 -20.22 -23.78
C THR A 78 5.44 -19.09 -24.79
N LEU A 79 5.85 -17.88 -24.41
CA LEU A 79 5.98 -16.73 -25.28
C LEU A 79 7.38 -16.66 -25.88
N VAL A 80 7.51 -15.96 -27.00
CA VAL A 80 8.77 -15.83 -27.74
C VAL A 80 9.11 -14.38 -28.00
N GLN A 81 10.40 -14.08 -28.08
CA GLN A 81 10.90 -12.82 -28.60
C GLN A 81 10.59 -12.67 -30.10
N PRO A 82 10.66 -11.45 -30.68
CA PRO A 82 10.46 -11.23 -32.12
C PRO A 82 11.40 -12.04 -33.03
N ASN A 83 12.59 -12.39 -32.53
CA ASN A 83 13.55 -13.24 -33.24
C ASN A 83 13.23 -14.75 -33.15
N GLY A 84 12.15 -15.12 -32.43
CA GLY A 84 11.72 -16.51 -32.22
C GLY A 84 12.37 -17.21 -31.03
N GLU A 85 13.29 -16.56 -30.31
CA GLU A 85 13.92 -17.15 -29.12
C GLU A 85 12.94 -17.19 -27.93
N LYS A 86 12.96 -18.30 -27.20
CA LYS A 86 12.13 -18.52 -26.00
C LYS A 86 12.74 -17.96 -24.73
N GLU A 87 14.06 -17.81 -24.72
CA GLU A 87 14.86 -17.39 -23.57
C GLU A 87 15.49 -16.05 -23.88
N TRP A 88 15.35 -15.09 -22.97
CA TRP A 88 16.05 -13.81 -23.06
C TRP A 88 17.26 -13.81 -22.12
N LYS A 89 18.47 -13.81 -22.68
CA LYS A 89 19.71 -13.80 -21.90
C LYS A 89 19.88 -12.48 -21.17
N VAL A 90 20.10 -12.56 -19.87
CA VAL A 90 20.27 -11.38 -19.01
C VAL A 90 21.62 -10.72 -19.26
N PRO A 91 21.66 -9.48 -19.78
CA PRO A 91 22.90 -8.71 -19.88
C PRO A 91 23.38 -8.29 -18.49
N PRO A 92 24.68 -7.99 -18.31
CA PRO A 92 25.17 -7.46 -17.04
C PRO A 92 24.47 -6.16 -16.63
N GLY A 93 24.28 -5.96 -15.32
CA GLY A 93 23.78 -4.72 -14.71
C GLY A 93 22.49 -4.89 -13.89
N ASN A 94 22.34 -4.06 -12.86
CA ASN A 94 21.14 -4.02 -12.02
C ASN A 94 20.31 -2.81 -12.43
N GLN A 95 19.32 -3.03 -13.30
CA GLN A 95 18.54 -1.97 -13.93
C GLN A 95 17.19 -2.50 -14.39
N VAL A 96 16.37 -1.62 -14.97
CA VAL A 96 15.17 -2.03 -15.70
C VAL A 96 15.59 -2.51 -17.09
N PHE A 97 15.29 -3.76 -17.40
CA PHE A 97 15.45 -4.32 -18.73
C PHE A 97 14.12 -4.26 -19.47
N THR A 98 14.16 -3.89 -20.74
CA THR A 98 13.00 -3.92 -21.64
C THR A 98 13.14 -5.12 -22.56
N ILE A 99 12.21 -6.07 -22.43
CA ILE A 99 12.29 -7.39 -23.05
C ILE A 99 11.15 -7.53 -24.06
N PRO A 100 11.43 -7.42 -25.37
CA PRO A 100 10.40 -7.51 -26.39
C PRO A 100 9.86 -8.94 -26.46
N THR A 101 8.55 -9.10 -26.29
CA THR A 101 7.87 -10.39 -26.20
C THR A 101 6.65 -10.41 -27.10
N THR A 102 6.51 -11.42 -27.95
CA THR A 102 5.41 -11.54 -28.91
C THR A 102 4.27 -12.33 -28.30
N LEU A 103 3.10 -11.71 -28.20
CA LEU A 103 1.87 -12.35 -27.75
C LEU A 103 1.32 -13.29 -28.83
N PRO A 104 0.57 -14.35 -28.48
CA PRO A 104 -0.02 -15.25 -29.47
C PRO A 104 -1.08 -14.54 -30.31
N ALA A 105 -1.05 -14.73 -31.63
CA ALA A 105 -1.99 -14.09 -32.56
C ALA A 105 -3.45 -14.55 -32.39
N GLY A 106 -3.68 -15.74 -31.83
CA GLY A 106 -5.01 -16.33 -31.68
C GLY A 106 -5.63 -16.18 -30.29
N VAL A 107 -5.00 -15.43 -29.37
CA VAL A 107 -5.45 -15.34 -27.99
C VAL A 107 -6.08 -13.96 -27.74
N THR A 108 -7.33 -13.96 -27.29
CA THR A 108 -7.99 -12.80 -26.68
C THR A 108 -8.55 -13.17 -25.31
N CYS A 109 -8.67 -12.18 -24.44
CA CYS A 109 -9.11 -12.27 -23.07
C CYS A 109 -10.13 -11.15 -22.80
N ASP A 110 -11.30 -11.27 -23.43
CA ASP A 110 -12.40 -10.31 -23.38
C ASP A 110 -13.48 -10.70 -22.35
N GLY A 111 -14.25 -9.72 -21.88
CA GLY A 111 -15.39 -9.95 -20.99
C GLY A 111 -14.97 -10.51 -19.63
N ASP A 112 -15.47 -11.69 -19.29
CA ASP A 112 -15.15 -12.40 -18.04
C ASP A 112 -13.86 -13.23 -18.14
N SER A 113 -13.20 -13.25 -19.29
CA SER A 113 -11.90 -13.90 -19.47
C SER A 113 -10.74 -12.93 -19.24
N HIS A 114 -9.63 -13.43 -18.69
CA HIS A 114 -8.39 -12.68 -18.51
C HIS A 114 -7.17 -13.49 -18.87
N CYS A 115 -6.11 -12.77 -19.16
CA CYS A 115 -4.82 -13.33 -19.51
C CYS A 115 -3.84 -12.99 -18.40
N VAL A 116 -2.98 -13.94 -18.05
CA VAL A 116 -1.93 -13.77 -17.05
C VAL A 116 -0.61 -14.06 -17.72
N ILE A 117 0.31 -13.09 -17.71
CA ILE A 117 1.69 -13.32 -18.11
C ILE A 117 2.46 -13.77 -16.88
N ARG A 118 3.12 -14.92 -16.97
CA ARG A 118 4.13 -15.36 -16.00
C ARG A 118 5.50 -15.06 -16.55
N TRP A 119 6.36 -14.53 -15.70
CA TRP A 119 7.79 -14.50 -15.97
C TRP A 119 8.51 -15.39 -14.97
N ALA A 120 9.54 -16.08 -15.46
CA ALA A 120 10.45 -16.87 -14.65
C ALA A 120 11.88 -16.40 -14.93
N TYR A 121 12.64 -16.13 -13.87
CA TYR A 121 14.06 -15.81 -13.95
C TYR A 121 14.86 -17.01 -13.49
N GLU A 122 15.63 -17.60 -14.39
CA GLU A 122 16.63 -18.63 -14.11
C GLU A 122 17.99 -17.97 -13.94
N GLY A 123 18.56 -18.03 -12.74
CA GLY A 123 19.90 -17.56 -12.44
C GLY A 123 20.98 -18.38 -13.18
N GLY A 124 22.16 -17.81 -13.35
CA GLY A 124 23.30 -18.45 -14.01
C GLY A 124 24.60 -18.38 -13.20
N ASN A 125 24.52 -18.02 -11.92
CA ASN A 125 25.68 -17.84 -11.04
C ASN A 125 26.07 -19.12 -10.27
N ASN A 126 25.26 -20.18 -10.29
CA ASN A 126 25.64 -21.47 -9.72
C ASN A 126 26.39 -22.29 -10.79
N PHE A 127 27.72 -22.24 -10.78
CA PHE A 127 28.53 -22.94 -11.77
C PHE A 127 28.47 -24.46 -11.59
N GLY A 128 28.30 -25.20 -12.70
CA GLY A 128 28.40 -26.66 -12.73
C GLY A 128 27.13 -27.41 -12.34
N VAL A 129 26.01 -26.72 -12.14
CA VAL A 129 24.71 -27.33 -11.83
C VAL A 129 23.72 -27.13 -12.99
N GLY A 130 22.74 -28.04 -13.12
CA GLY A 130 21.72 -27.96 -14.16
C GLY A 130 20.66 -26.90 -13.87
N PRO A 131 19.72 -26.63 -14.80
CA PRO A 131 18.66 -25.63 -14.63
C PRO A 131 17.89 -25.78 -13.31
N LEU A 132 17.55 -27.01 -12.91
CA LEU A 132 16.77 -27.27 -11.69
C LEU A 132 17.50 -26.93 -10.38
N ASP A 133 18.82 -26.76 -10.44
CA ASP A 133 19.68 -26.43 -9.31
C ASP A 133 20.16 -24.96 -9.35
N GLN A 134 19.75 -24.19 -10.37
CA GLN A 134 19.89 -22.74 -10.36
C GLN A 134 18.91 -22.10 -9.37
N GLU A 135 19.15 -20.84 -9.03
CA GLU A 135 18.16 -20.03 -8.33
C GLU A 135 17.06 -19.61 -9.31
N TRP A 136 15.80 -19.71 -8.90
CA TRP A 136 14.66 -19.36 -9.74
C TRP A 136 13.72 -18.39 -9.02
N PHE A 137 13.18 -17.45 -9.80
CA PHE A 137 12.20 -16.48 -9.35
C PHE A 137 11.01 -16.50 -10.30
N TRP A 138 9.80 -16.39 -9.76
CA TRP A 138 8.57 -16.39 -10.54
C TRP A 138 7.66 -15.25 -10.10
N ASN A 139 6.90 -14.70 -11.05
CA ASN A 139 5.77 -13.83 -10.75
C ASN A 139 4.79 -13.82 -11.92
N CYS A 140 3.56 -13.39 -11.65
CA CYS A 140 2.49 -13.24 -12.62
C CYS A 140 2.01 -11.78 -12.71
N ALA A 141 1.47 -11.42 -13.87
CA ALA A 141 0.84 -10.12 -14.10
C ALA A 141 -0.39 -10.28 -15.00
N ASP A 142 -1.52 -9.72 -14.57
CA ASP A 142 -2.74 -9.65 -15.37
C ASP A 142 -2.53 -8.74 -16.60
N VAL A 143 -2.93 -9.21 -17.78
CA VAL A 143 -2.92 -8.47 -19.05
C VAL A 143 -4.24 -8.60 -19.79
N TYR A 144 -4.59 -7.58 -20.56
CA TYR A 144 -5.82 -7.52 -21.32
C TYR A 144 -5.45 -7.60 -22.78
N ILE A 145 -5.90 -8.66 -23.45
CA ILE A 145 -5.60 -8.91 -24.85
C ILE A 145 -6.91 -8.88 -25.62
N SER A 146 -7.10 -7.90 -26.48
CA SER A 146 -8.34 -7.73 -27.23
C SER A 146 -8.10 -7.18 -28.62
N ASN A 147 -8.94 -7.59 -29.56
CA ASN A 147 -8.97 -7.00 -30.91
C ASN A 147 -9.35 -5.52 -30.90
N THR A 148 -9.96 -5.02 -29.82
CA THR A 148 -10.29 -3.59 -29.67
C THR A 148 -9.16 -2.76 -29.07
N CYS A 149 -8.09 -3.38 -28.59
CA CYS A 149 -6.93 -2.65 -28.10
C CYS A 149 -6.28 -1.86 -29.25
N GLY A 150 -5.87 -0.61 -29.01
CA GLY A 150 -5.20 0.23 -30.01
C GLY A 150 -6.13 0.95 -31.01
N ALA A 151 -7.42 1.11 -30.71
CA ALA A 151 -8.26 2.15 -31.29
C ALA A 151 -8.23 3.38 -30.36
N SER A 152 -7.43 4.40 -30.69
CA SER A 152 -7.49 5.68 -29.96
C SER A 152 -8.62 6.54 -30.54
N PRO A 153 -9.39 7.29 -29.72
CA PRO A 153 -10.31 8.30 -30.22
C PRO A 153 -9.54 9.42 -30.92
N ASN A 154 -10.04 9.85 -32.09
CA ASN A 154 -9.46 10.92 -32.89
C ASN A 154 -9.31 12.21 -32.06
N PRO A 155 -8.13 12.87 -32.02
CA PRO A 155 -8.00 14.16 -31.34
C PRO A 155 -8.79 15.22 -32.12
N SER A 156 -9.83 15.77 -31.49
CA SER A 156 -10.43 17.03 -31.95
C SER A 156 -9.37 18.14 -31.90
N PRO A 157 -9.29 19.02 -32.91
CA PRO A 157 -8.27 20.05 -32.98
C PRO A 157 -8.50 21.14 -31.93
N SER A 158 -7.43 21.54 -31.24
CA SER A 158 -7.40 22.70 -30.35
C SER A 158 -7.80 24.01 -31.06
N PRO A 159 -8.46 24.95 -30.37
CA PRO A 159 -9.00 26.17 -30.96
C PRO A 159 -7.90 27.22 -31.21
N SER A 160 -7.85 27.75 -32.43
CA SER A 160 -7.02 28.92 -32.78
C SER A 160 -7.69 30.22 -32.32
N SER A 161 -6.91 31.06 -31.65
CA SER A 161 -6.99 32.52 -31.50
C SER A 161 -8.24 33.24 -32.04
N GLY A 162 -8.98 33.88 -31.13
CA GLY A 162 -10.11 34.74 -31.47
C GLY A 162 -9.71 36.12 -32.01
N ALA A 163 -10.60 36.66 -32.85
CA ALA A 163 -11.00 38.06 -32.86
C ALA A 163 -12.46 38.16 -33.39
N PRO A 164 -13.26 39.15 -32.97
CA PRO A 164 -14.72 39.04 -32.90
C PRO A 164 -15.43 39.79 -34.01
N VAL A 165 -16.54 39.27 -34.55
CA VAL A 165 -17.60 40.12 -35.14
C VAL A 165 -18.98 39.46 -34.94
N THR A 166 -19.94 40.36 -34.75
CA THR A 166 -21.28 40.32 -34.20
C THR A 166 -22.41 39.85 -35.13
N ASP A 167 -23.47 39.42 -34.43
CA ASP A 167 -24.92 39.53 -34.74
C ASP A 167 -25.65 38.56 -35.70
N ALA A 168 -26.78 38.11 -35.15
CA ALA A 168 -27.83 37.20 -35.60
C ALA A 168 -28.71 37.82 -36.72
N PRO A 169 -29.94 37.34 -37.05
CA PRO A 169 -30.67 36.11 -36.70
C PRO A 169 -31.36 35.41 -37.90
N TRP A 170 -31.96 34.22 -37.68
CA TRP A 170 -33.35 33.84 -38.07
C TRP A 170 -33.55 32.31 -37.99
N THR A 171 -34.55 31.92 -37.20
CA THR A 171 -35.32 30.65 -37.22
C THR A 171 -36.43 30.74 -38.31
N PRO A 172 -37.37 29.78 -38.57
CA PRO A 172 -37.69 28.48 -37.92
C PRO A 172 -37.99 27.25 -38.83
N THR A 173 -37.94 26.07 -38.18
CA THR A 173 -38.70 24.78 -38.26
C THR A 173 -39.80 24.50 -39.33
N PRO A 174 -40.13 23.23 -39.69
CA PRO A 174 -40.82 22.24 -38.79
C PRO A 174 -40.46 20.74 -38.95
N SER A 175 -40.43 19.98 -37.83
CA SER A 175 -41.43 18.98 -37.33
C SER A 175 -41.38 17.64 -38.09
N SER A 176 -41.26 16.46 -37.47
CA SER A 176 -42.13 15.85 -36.44
C SER A 176 -41.47 14.56 -35.90
N ASN A 177 -41.52 14.18 -34.62
CA ASN A 177 -42.71 13.68 -33.93
C ASN A 177 -42.58 13.77 -32.40
N ALA A 178 -43.74 13.83 -31.77
CA ALA A 178 -44.04 14.32 -30.43
C ALA A 178 -43.99 13.21 -29.32
N PRO A 179 -44.57 13.40 -28.10
CA PRO A 179 -43.85 13.55 -26.83
C PRO A 179 -44.27 12.49 -25.79
N TRP A 180 -43.86 12.60 -24.52
CA TRP A 180 -44.77 12.69 -23.35
C TRP A 180 -43.99 12.80 -22.02
N THR A 181 -44.32 13.88 -21.31
CA THR A 181 -44.23 14.25 -19.88
C THR A 181 -43.60 13.33 -18.84
N PRO A 182 -42.87 13.88 -17.86
CA PRO A 182 -42.78 13.32 -16.51
C PRO A 182 -43.87 13.91 -15.61
N SER A 183 -44.51 13.05 -14.81
CA SER A 183 -45.30 13.46 -13.65
C SER A 183 -44.87 12.66 -12.41
N PRO A 184 -45.06 13.24 -11.21
CA PRO A 184 -44.20 13.01 -10.06
C PRO A 184 -44.76 11.93 -9.13
N VAL A 185 -43.89 11.17 -8.46
CA VAL A 185 -44.30 10.39 -7.28
C VAL A 185 -43.18 10.26 -6.25
N ASN A 186 -43.62 10.35 -5.00
CA ASN A 186 -42.94 10.50 -3.71
C ASN A 186 -41.78 9.53 -3.40
N PRO A 187 -40.84 9.95 -2.52
CA PRO A 187 -39.87 9.07 -1.91
C PRO A 187 -40.58 8.15 -0.92
N THR A 188 -40.61 6.85 -1.22
CA THR A 188 -40.99 5.86 -0.20
C THR A 188 -39.73 5.49 0.56
N ALA A 189 -39.70 5.95 1.81
CA ALA A 189 -38.93 5.49 2.96
C ALA A 189 -37.51 4.96 2.73
N ALA A 190 -36.53 5.67 3.31
CA ALA A 190 -35.23 5.10 3.67
C ALA A 190 -35.41 3.74 4.40
N PRO A 191 -34.50 2.77 4.20
CA PRO A 191 -34.45 1.63 5.09
C PRO A 191 -34.23 2.14 6.52
N VAL A 192 -35.21 1.90 7.38
CA VAL A 192 -35.04 2.04 8.84
C VAL A 192 -33.90 1.10 9.26
N PRO A 193 -32.96 1.51 10.13
CA PRO A 193 -31.90 0.62 10.58
C PRO A 193 -32.53 -0.56 11.33
N PRO A 194 -32.17 -1.82 11.03
CA PRO A 194 -32.56 -2.91 11.91
C PRO A 194 -31.79 -2.77 13.23
N PRO A 195 -32.43 -3.03 14.37
CA PRO A 195 -31.78 -3.02 15.66
C PRO A 195 -30.91 -4.27 15.84
N ASN A 196 -29.70 -4.10 16.36
CA ASN A 196 -28.79 -5.11 16.90
C ASN A 196 -28.32 -6.25 15.97
N GLY A 197 -26.99 -6.33 15.80
CA GLY A 197 -26.25 -7.56 15.56
C GLY A 197 -26.23 -8.06 14.11
N ASN A 198 -25.15 -7.79 13.38
CA ASN A 198 -24.86 -8.56 12.17
C ASN A 198 -23.35 -8.75 12.00
N CYS A 199 -22.83 -9.73 12.73
CA CYS A 199 -21.42 -10.11 12.72
C CYS A 199 -20.96 -10.82 11.44
N GLY A 200 -21.86 -11.15 10.52
CA GLY A 200 -21.52 -11.98 9.36
C GLY A 200 -20.83 -13.28 9.80
N SER A 201 -19.66 -13.57 9.22
CA SER A 201 -18.78 -14.69 9.61
C SER A 201 -17.72 -14.31 10.66
N CYS A 202 -17.72 -13.07 11.16
CA CYS A 202 -16.72 -12.61 12.11
C CYS A 202 -16.93 -13.24 13.49
N THR A 203 -15.84 -13.77 14.07
CA THR A 203 -15.80 -14.41 15.40
C THR A 203 -14.97 -13.61 16.42
N ASN A 204 -14.69 -12.33 16.13
CA ASN A 204 -13.92 -11.43 16.99
C ASN A 204 -14.44 -9.99 16.80
N CYS A 205 -13.60 -8.95 16.71
CA CYS A 205 -14.08 -7.58 16.58
C CYS A 205 -14.47 -7.22 15.13
N TYR A 206 -15.73 -6.87 14.88
CA TYR A 206 -16.30 -6.63 13.55
C TYR A 206 -16.49 -5.14 13.26
N TYR A 207 -16.10 -4.71 12.05
CA TYR A 207 -16.32 -3.34 11.57
C TYR A 207 -17.21 -3.36 10.31
N SER A 208 -18.47 -2.96 10.51
CA SER A 208 -19.54 -3.10 9.52
C SER A 208 -19.36 -2.29 8.22
N PRO A 209 -18.77 -1.07 8.20
CA PRO A 209 -18.67 -0.27 6.98
C PRO A 209 -17.83 -0.91 5.87
N VAL A 210 -16.89 -1.79 6.22
CA VAL A 210 -16.03 -2.52 5.25
C VAL A 210 -16.06 -4.03 5.44
N GLN A 211 -16.99 -4.54 6.26
CA GLN A 211 -17.15 -5.97 6.56
C GLN A 211 -15.86 -6.66 7.06
N ALA A 212 -15.02 -5.95 7.81
CA ALA A 212 -13.75 -6.48 8.33
C ALA A 212 -13.91 -7.16 9.70
N CYS A 213 -13.10 -8.21 9.93
CA CYS A 213 -13.01 -8.91 11.21
C CYS A 213 -11.58 -8.85 11.75
N PHE A 214 -11.37 -8.12 12.84
CA PHE A 214 -10.08 -7.99 13.51
C PHE A 214 -9.91 -9.13 14.51
N VAL A 215 -9.22 -10.20 14.10
CA VAL A 215 -8.98 -11.39 14.92
C VAL A 215 -7.87 -11.11 15.94
N GLY A 216 -8.05 -11.57 17.19
CA GLY A 216 -7.05 -11.45 18.26
C GLY A 216 -7.22 -10.24 19.17
N TRP A 217 -8.22 -9.39 18.91
CA TRP A 217 -8.59 -8.30 19.80
C TRP A 217 -9.36 -8.84 21.01
N THR A 218 -9.22 -8.17 22.16
CA THR A 218 -10.11 -8.41 23.30
C THR A 218 -11.44 -7.69 23.12
N GLN A 219 -12.45 -8.11 23.87
CA GLN A 219 -13.73 -7.42 23.92
C GLN A 219 -13.57 -5.97 24.36
N GLU A 220 -12.69 -5.71 25.34
CA GLU A 220 -12.39 -4.37 25.81
C GLU A 220 -11.79 -3.51 24.68
N GLN A 221 -10.77 -4.01 23.98
CA GLN A 221 -10.16 -3.30 22.84
C GLN A 221 -11.19 -3.02 21.74
N CYS A 222 -12.05 -3.98 21.44
CA CYS A 222 -13.12 -3.80 20.47
C CYS A 222 -14.13 -2.72 20.91
N SER A 223 -14.47 -2.69 22.19
CA SER A 223 -15.44 -1.75 22.76
C SER A 223 -14.94 -0.31 22.88
N GLN A 224 -13.62 -0.08 22.75
CA GLN A 224 -13.04 1.27 22.74
C GLN A 224 -13.42 2.08 21.49
N VAL A 225 -13.79 1.41 20.41
CA VAL A 225 -14.19 2.05 19.14
C VAL A 225 -15.69 1.83 18.93
N SER A 226 -16.48 2.90 19.07
CA SER A 226 -17.95 2.79 19.08
C SER A 226 -18.57 2.33 17.76
N THR A 227 -17.81 2.31 16.66
CA THR A 227 -18.23 1.79 15.35
C THR A 227 -17.92 0.30 15.18
N TYR A 228 -17.22 -0.31 16.13
CA TYR A 228 -16.86 -1.72 16.10
C TYR A 228 -17.87 -2.52 16.91
N THR A 229 -18.10 -3.77 16.52
CA THR A 229 -19.05 -4.70 17.13
C THR A 229 -18.29 -5.92 17.58
N TRP A 230 -18.31 -6.25 18.87
CA TRP A 230 -17.73 -7.50 19.34
C TRP A 230 -18.58 -8.68 18.90
N CYS A 231 -17.96 -9.64 18.21
CA CYS A 231 -18.57 -10.84 17.67
C CYS A 231 -17.88 -12.13 18.14
N GLY A 232 -16.99 -12.01 19.13
CA GLY A 232 -16.39 -13.16 19.81
C GLY A 232 -17.33 -13.77 20.84
N SER A 233 -17.21 -15.08 21.06
CA SER A 233 -17.92 -15.78 22.13
C SER A 233 -17.30 -15.48 23.50
N ASP A 234 -18.11 -15.13 24.50
CA ASP A 234 -17.70 -14.83 25.89
C ASP A 234 -17.13 -16.04 26.68
N VAL A 235 -16.73 -17.10 25.98
CA VAL A 235 -16.10 -18.27 26.61
C VAL A 235 -14.59 -18.04 26.64
N VAL A 236 -14.13 -17.49 27.76
CA VAL A 236 -12.70 -17.53 28.13
C VAL A 236 -12.28 -19.00 28.21
N PRO A 237 -11.34 -19.49 27.41
CA PRO A 237 -10.68 -20.75 27.73
C PRO A 237 -9.78 -20.48 28.93
N GLN A 238 -10.13 -21.03 30.10
CA GLN A 238 -9.17 -21.18 31.18
C GLN A 238 -7.92 -21.88 30.64
N PRO A 239 -6.70 -21.40 30.93
CA PRO A 239 -5.49 -22.09 30.49
C PRO A 239 -5.45 -23.48 31.12
N SER A 240 -5.54 -24.50 30.26
CA SER A 240 -5.32 -25.90 30.60
C SER A 240 -3.89 -26.07 31.08
N SER A 241 -3.76 -26.47 32.34
CA SER A 241 -2.52 -26.88 32.98
C SER A 241 -2.02 -28.20 32.38
N ALA A 242 -1.04 -28.13 31.48
CA ALA A 242 -0.15 -29.26 31.17
C ALA A 242 1.15 -28.75 30.54
N ALA A 243 2.08 -28.29 31.38
CA ALA A 243 3.49 -28.16 31.00
C ALA A 243 4.18 -29.53 31.16
N PRO A 244 5.05 -29.97 30.22
CA PRO A 244 5.93 -31.11 30.46
C PRO A 244 7.02 -30.73 31.46
N GLN A 245 7.24 -31.57 32.47
CA GLN A 245 8.34 -31.45 33.43
C GLN A 245 9.72 -31.52 32.75
N PRO A 246 10.68 -30.69 33.16
CA PRO A 246 12.10 -31.03 33.15
C PRO A 246 12.57 -31.51 34.54
N SER A 247 13.41 -32.54 34.55
CA SER A 247 14.15 -33.05 35.72
C SER A 247 15.36 -32.17 36.05
N PRO A 248 15.93 -32.26 37.28
CA PRO A 248 16.44 -31.11 38.01
C PRO A 248 17.95 -30.87 37.85
N SER A 249 18.37 -29.61 37.99
CA SER A 249 19.68 -29.30 38.55
C SER A 249 19.65 -28.01 39.38
N SER A 250 20.50 -28.02 40.39
CA SER A 250 20.52 -27.25 41.63
C SER A 250 21.05 -25.83 41.50
N ASN A 251 20.40 -24.87 42.17
CA ASN A 251 20.98 -24.03 43.24
C ASN A 251 20.03 -22.88 43.63
N ALA A 252 19.66 -22.83 44.92
CA ALA A 252 19.05 -21.67 45.58
C ALA A 252 20.17 -20.74 46.11
N PRO A 253 19.96 -19.43 46.43
CA PRO A 253 19.11 -19.03 47.56
C PRO A 253 18.33 -17.68 47.47
N GLN A 254 17.09 -17.72 48.01
CA GLN A 254 16.39 -16.78 48.94
C GLN A 254 16.05 -15.29 48.61
N PRO A 255 15.01 -14.71 49.31
CA PRO A 255 14.02 -13.80 48.74
C PRO A 255 14.06 -12.36 49.28
N SER A 256 13.19 -11.49 48.77
CA SER A 256 12.84 -10.19 49.38
C SER A 256 11.32 -9.93 49.31
N PRO A 257 10.76 -9.11 50.23
CA PRO A 257 9.41 -9.33 50.77
C PRO A 257 8.29 -8.53 50.09
N SER A 258 7.08 -9.00 50.36
CA SER A 258 5.78 -8.45 50.00
C SER A 258 5.47 -7.09 50.63
N SER A 259 4.64 -6.30 49.95
CA SER A 259 3.74 -5.36 50.61
C SER A 259 2.39 -5.31 49.89
N ASN A 260 1.34 -5.64 50.64
CA ASN A 260 -0.07 -5.49 50.28
C ASN A 260 -0.54 -4.07 50.65
N ALA A 261 -1.25 -3.40 49.76
CA ALA A 261 -2.20 -2.35 50.11
C ALA A 261 -3.38 -2.33 49.11
N PRO A 262 -4.64 -2.04 49.54
CA PRO A 262 -5.84 -2.22 48.71
C PRO A 262 -6.19 -0.97 47.89
N TRP A 263 -6.73 -1.19 46.71
CA TRP A 263 -7.22 -0.17 45.79
C TRP A 263 -8.54 0.47 46.26
N THR A 264 -8.58 1.80 46.33
CA THR A 264 -9.81 2.61 46.36
C THR A 264 -10.07 3.19 44.96
N GLN A 265 -11.28 3.01 44.43
CA GLN A 265 -11.68 3.51 43.10
C GLN A 265 -11.92 5.03 43.07
N PRO A 266 -11.55 5.74 42.00
CA PRO A 266 -12.04 7.09 41.70
C PRO A 266 -13.32 7.06 40.83
N PRO A 267 -14.14 8.14 40.84
CA PRO A 267 -15.48 8.15 40.28
C PRO A 267 -15.51 8.38 38.76
N THR A 268 -16.60 7.91 38.16
CA THR A 268 -17.00 8.01 36.75
C THR A 268 -17.04 9.46 36.22
N PRO A 269 -16.47 9.75 35.04
CA PRO A 269 -16.81 10.94 34.27
C PRO A 269 -17.94 10.64 33.26
N THR A 270 -18.90 11.56 33.25
CA THR A 270 -20.12 11.59 32.46
C THR A 270 -19.90 12.23 31.08
N ALA A 271 -20.66 11.74 30.09
CA ALA A 271 -21.02 12.35 28.80
C ALA A 271 -19.92 12.57 27.73
N SER A 272 -20.00 11.77 26.66
CA SER A 272 -19.38 11.99 25.37
C SER A 272 -19.97 13.21 24.63
N PRO A 273 -19.16 14.11 24.05
CA PRO A 273 -19.58 14.91 22.92
C PRO A 273 -19.43 14.08 21.63
N SER A 274 -20.58 13.71 21.08
CA SER A 274 -20.75 13.21 19.72
C SER A 274 -20.50 14.33 18.71
N SER A 275 -19.58 14.10 17.77
CA SER A 275 -19.62 14.69 16.42
C SER A 275 -18.72 13.88 15.49
N ALA A 276 -19.23 12.77 14.99
CA ALA A 276 -18.65 12.12 13.81
C ALA A 276 -18.80 13.08 12.60
N PRO A 277 -17.73 13.32 11.81
CA PRO A 277 -17.80 14.26 10.69
C PRO A 277 -18.74 13.79 9.58
N ILE A 278 -19.50 14.74 9.03
CA ILE A 278 -20.41 14.57 7.89
C ILE A 278 -19.62 14.04 6.67
N PRO A 279 -20.14 13.05 5.91
CA PRO A 279 -19.55 12.64 4.63
C PRO A 279 -19.63 13.80 3.62
N GLY A 280 -18.49 14.33 3.19
CA GLY A 280 -18.42 15.37 2.16
C GLY A 280 -17.32 16.44 2.31
N THR A 281 -16.51 16.42 3.37
CA THR A 281 -15.42 17.39 3.57
C THR A 281 -14.05 16.71 3.51
N SER A 282 -13.52 16.50 2.31
CA SER A 282 -12.13 16.08 2.10
C SER A 282 -11.15 17.17 2.55
N GLY A 283 -9.88 16.81 2.73
CA GLY A 283 -8.81 17.70 3.16
C GLY A 283 -8.36 17.49 4.61
N LEU A 284 -7.05 17.59 4.82
CA LEU A 284 -6.37 17.28 6.08
C LEU A 284 -6.99 17.98 7.30
N THR A 285 -7.27 19.28 7.23
CA THR A 285 -7.76 20.04 8.40
C THR A 285 -9.19 19.69 8.81
N ASN A 286 -9.98 19.13 7.88
CA ASN A 286 -11.34 18.65 8.16
C ASN A 286 -11.29 17.27 8.85
N ILE A 287 -10.38 16.40 8.39
CA ILE A 287 -10.21 15.05 8.92
C ILE A 287 -9.45 15.07 10.25
N LEU A 288 -8.43 15.92 10.35
CA LEU A 288 -7.57 16.09 11.51
C LEU A 288 -7.50 17.57 11.89
N PRO A 289 -8.52 18.09 12.59
CA PRO A 289 -8.44 19.41 13.18
C PRO A 289 -7.29 19.52 14.19
N LYS A 290 -6.78 20.74 14.42
CA LYS A 290 -5.70 21.00 15.39
C LYS A 290 -5.97 20.40 16.77
N THR A 291 -7.21 20.50 17.24
CA THR A 291 -7.63 19.96 18.54
C THR A 291 -7.52 18.44 18.59
N LEU A 292 -7.87 17.74 17.51
CA LEU A 292 -7.73 16.29 17.42
C LEU A 292 -6.25 15.90 17.35
N PHE A 293 -5.44 16.61 16.56
CA PHE A 293 -3.98 16.38 16.54
C PHE A 293 -3.36 16.52 17.94
N GLN A 294 -3.72 17.56 18.69
CA GLN A 294 -3.25 17.77 20.06
C GLN A 294 -3.77 16.73 21.06
N GLN A 295 -4.94 16.14 20.81
CA GLN A 295 -5.46 15.03 21.61
C GLN A 295 -4.72 13.72 21.32
N LEU A 296 -4.36 13.47 20.06
CA LEU A 296 -3.62 12.28 19.65
C LEU A 296 -2.16 12.33 20.08
N PHE A 297 -1.54 13.51 20.04
CA PHE A 297 -0.14 13.72 20.43
C PHE A 297 0.00 14.79 21.53
N PRO A 298 -0.52 14.53 22.74
CA PRO A 298 -0.55 15.53 23.81
C PRO A 298 0.84 15.92 24.31
N ASN A 299 1.84 15.07 24.09
CA ASN A 299 3.23 15.25 24.52
C ASN A 299 4.18 15.55 23.35
N ALA A 300 3.66 15.87 22.16
CA ALA A 300 4.49 16.18 20.99
C ALA A 300 5.48 17.31 21.33
N LEU A 301 6.75 17.14 20.91
CA LEU A 301 7.76 18.16 21.12
C LEU A 301 7.41 19.47 20.41
N PRO A 302 7.83 20.64 20.93
CA PRO A 302 7.47 21.96 20.39
C PRO A 302 7.84 22.21 18.93
N ILE A 303 8.74 21.40 18.34
CA ILE A 303 9.11 21.49 16.92
C ILE A 303 8.01 20.94 16.00
N TYR A 304 7.18 20.00 16.48
CA TYR A 304 6.12 19.35 15.72
C TYR A 304 4.83 20.17 15.74
N LYS A 305 4.91 21.40 15.23
CA LYS A 305 3.76 22.31 15.18
C LYS A 305 2.76 21.88 14.11
N TYR A 306 1.48 21.86 14.48
CA TYR A 306 0.38 21.52 13.58
C TYR A 306 0.31 22.46 12.37
N GLU A 307 0.60 23.75 12.54
CA GLU A 307 0.58 24.72 11.45
C GLU A 307 1.61 24.39 10.37
N ASN A 308 2.80 23.96 10.78
CA ASN A 308 3.86 23.53 9.85
C ASN A 308 3.47 22.21 9.17
N PHE A 309 2.85 21.26 9.88
CA PHE A 309 2.30 20.05 9.27
C PHE A 309 1.30 20.39 8.16
N VAL A 310 0.29 21.20 8.46
CA VAL A 310 -0.73 21.60 7.47
C VAL A 310 -0.10 22.34 6.29
N ALA A 311 0.85 23.25 6.54
CA ALA A 311 1.53 23.98 5.48
C ALA A 311 2.33 23.04 4.56
N MET A 312 3.06 22.06 5.11
CA MET A 312 3.83 21.11 4.31
C MET A 312 2.95 20.09 3.60
N ALA A 313 1.83 19.68 4.22
CA ALA A 313 0.83 18.84 3.55
C ALA A 313 0.20 19.56 2.36
N GLY A 314 0.05 20.90 2.42
CA GLY A 314 -0.43 21.72 1.31
C GLY A 314 0.46 21.67 0.05
N LYS A 315 1.71 21.19 0.15
CA LYS A 315 2.56 20.91 -1.02
C LYS A 315 2.14 19.66 -1.79
N TYR A 316 1.29 18.81 -1.20
CA TYR A 316 0.80 17.56 -1.76
C TYR A 316 -0.74 17.56 -1.78
N PRO A 317 -1.37 18.27 -2.74
CA PRO A 317 -2.81 18.56 -2.71
C PRO A 317 -3.73 17.33 -2.85
N ALA A 318 -3.17 16.17 -3.21
CA ALA A 318 -3.90 14.90 -3.28
C ALA A 318 -3.96 14.18 -1.91
N PHE A 319 -3.04 14.46 -1.00
CA PHE A 319 -3.00 13.85 0.33
C PHE A 319 -4.29 14.19 1.11
N ALA A 320 -4.97 13.15 1.58
CA ALA A 320 -6.26 13.25 2.26
C ALA A 320 -7.34 13.97 1.44
N ASN A 321 -7.24 13.89 0.11
CA ASN A 321 -8.12 14.61 -0.81
C ASN A 321 -8.31 13.85 -2.15
N THR A 322 -8.55 12.55 -2.08
CA THR A 322 -8.75 11.67 -3.24
C THR A 322 -10.16 11.75 -3.83
N GLY A 323 -11.10 12.36 -3.10
CA GLY A 323 -12.53 12.40 -3.45
C GLY A 323 -13.34 11.26 -2.83
N ASP A 324 -12.68 10.34 -2.11
CA ASP A 324 -13.31 9.32 -1.28
C ASP A 324 -12.99 9.61 0.20
N ALA A 325 -14.01 10.02 0.96
CA ALA A 325 -13.85 10.43 2.35
C ALA A 325 -13.35 9.32 3.27
N ASP A 326 -13.63 8.05 2.97
CA ASP A 326 -13.17 6.93 3.78
C ASP A 326 -11.72 6.57 3.46
N VAL A 327 -11.32 6.66 2.19
CA VAL A 327 -9.91 6.56 1.79
C VAL A 327 -9.09 7.69 2.42
N ASP A 328 -9.59 8.92 2.36
CA ASP A 328 -8.89 10.09 2.89
C ASP A 328 -8.69 9.99 4.42
N ARG A 329 -9.72 9.54 5.15
CA ARG A 329 -9.61 9.28 6.61
C ARG A 329 -8.61 8.16 6.91
N ARG A 330 -8.62 7.08 6.13
CA ARG A 330 -7.68 5.97 6.31
C ARG A 330 -6.25 6.38 6.00
N GLU A 331 -6.03 7.19 4.98
CA GLU A 331 -4.71 7.75 4.67
C GLU A 331 -4.18 8.59 5.83
N VAL A 332 -4.99 9.51 6.38
CA VAL A 332 -4.57 10.31 7.53
C VAL A 332 -4.29 9.42 8.74
N ALA A 333 -5.18 8.47 9.06
CA ALA A 333 -4.98 7.55 10.17
C ALA A 333 -3.70 6.71 10.01
N ALA A 334 -3.43 6.23 8.79
CA ALA A 334 -2.21 5.48 8.48
C ALA A 334 -0.96 6.35 8.64
N PHE A 335 -0.97 7.58 8.12
CA PHE A 335 0.12 8.52 8.27
C PHE A 335 0.43 8.78 9.76
N LEU A 336 -0.62 9.05 10.56
CA LEU A 336 -0.48 9.28 11.99
C LEU A 336 0.04 8.05 12.75
N GLY A 337 -0.44 6.84 12.40
CA GLY A 337 0.02 5.60 13.01
C GLY A 337 1.50 5.32 12.74
N GLN A 338 1.96 5.57 11.51
CA GLN A 338 3.36 5.37 11.15
C GLN A 338 4.27 6.38 11.85
N ILE A 339 3.93 7.69 11.82
CA ILE A 339 4.78 8.68 12.50
C ILE A 339 4.75 8.50 14.03
N SER A 340 3.66 7.99 14.60
CA SER A 340 3.56 7.64 16.02
C SER A 340 4.62 6.60 16.39
N LEU A 341 4.70 5.50 15.64
CA LEU A 341 5.71 4.46 15.84
C LEU A 341 7.14 5.01 15.67
N GLU A 342 7.40 5.68 14.55
CA GLU A 342 8.75 6.12 14.18
C GLU A 342 9.33 7.17 15.14
N SER A 343 8.50 8.10 15.62
CA SER A 343 8.94 9.22 16.45
C SER A 343 8.62 9.09 17.95
N GLY A 344 8.05 7.95 18.37
CA GLY A 344 7.56 7.73 19.72
C GLY A 344 6.49 8.76 20.11
N ASP A 345 5.42 8.84 19.33
CA ASP A 345 4.34 9.82 19.46
C ASP A 345 4.82 11.28 19.38
N LEU A 346 5.75 11.56 18.46
CA LEU A 346 6.35 12.88 18.25
C LEU A 346 7.15 13.39 19.46
N GLN A 347 7.65 12.49 20.30
CA GLN A 347 8.49 12.82 21.45
C GLN A 347 9.99 12.74 21.15
N TYR A 348 10.37 12.24 19.97
CA TYR A 348 11.76 12.16 19.53
C TYR A 348 11.92 12.75 18.13
N VAL A 349 12.77 13.77 18.03
CA VAL A 349 13.11 14.39 16.73
C VAL A 349 14.23 13.65 16.02
N GLU A 350 15.17 13.10 16.79
CA GLU A 350 16.32 12.36 16.28
C GLU A 350 16.28 10.95 16.86
N GLU A 351 16.79 10.00 16.08
CA GLU A 351 16.99 8.62 16.49
C GLU A 351 17.77 8.56 17.82
N ILE A 352 17.34 7.67 18.71
CA ILE A 352 17.97 7.50 20.03
C ILE A 352 19.34 6.83 19.88
N ASN A 353 19.41 5.74 19.12
CA ASN A 353 20.63 4.96 18.93
C ASN A 353 21.31 5.29 17.59
N LYS A 354 21.89 6.50 17.53
CA LYS A 354 22.43 7.09 16.31
C LYS A 354 23.57 6.26 15.71
N SER A 355 23.52 6.09 14.38
CA SER A 355 24.59 5.53 13.56
C SER A 355 24.88 6.44 12.35
N ASP A 356 25.88 6.10 11.55
CA ASP A 356 26.30 6.91 10.41
C ASP A 356 25.27 6.88 9.27
N TYR A 357 24.62 5.73 9.05
CA TYR A 357 23.68 5.49 7.94
C TYR A 357 24.21 6.01 6.60
N CYS A 358 25.49 5.77 6.33
CA CYS A 358 26.17 6.18 5.12
C CYS A 358 26.39 4.96 4.21
N GLN A 359 25.78 5.00 3.03
CA GLN A 359 26.09 4.11 1.92
C GLN A 359 26.65 4.95 0.77
N ALA A 360 27.95 5.25 0.85
CA ALA A 360 28.61 6.14 -0.10
C ALA A 360 28.64 5.54 -1.51
N SER A 361 28.24 6.34 -2.50
CA SER A 361 28.42 6.05 -3.92
C SER A 361 28.70 7.35 -4.69
N GLY A 362 29.07 7.23 -5.97
CA GLY A 362 29.25 8.43 -6.82
C GLY A 362 27.96 9.25 -6.94
N GLU A 363 26.81 8.58 -6.98
CA GLU A 363 25.50 9.24 -7.00
C GLU A 363 25.06 9.70 -5.60
N TYR A 364 25.42 9.01 -4.53
CA TYR A 364 25.02 9.37 -3.16
C TYR A 364 26.27 9.50 -2.28
N PRO A 365 27.00 10.63 -2.38
CA PRO A 365 28.16 10.84 -1.53
C PRO A 365 27.73 11.04 -0.07
N CYS A 366 28.64 10.73 0.86
CA CYS A 366 28.52 11.10 2.25
C CYS A 366 29.50 12.24 2.56
N GLU A 367 29.00 13.33 3.12
CA GLU A 367 29.85 14.41 3.62
C GLU A 367 30.63 13.96 4.87
N ALA A 368 31.90 14.35 4.96
CA ALA A 368 32.77 13.99 6.07
C ALA A 368 32.26 14.58 7.39
N GLY A 369 32.20 13.75 8.44
CA GLY A 369 31.72 14.17 9.77
C GLY A 369 30.21 14.35 9.87
N LYS A 370 29.44 13.97 8.84
CA LYS A 370 27.98 14.00 8.85
C LYS A 370 27.42 12.59 9.00
N GLN A 371 26.26 12.51 9.67
CA GLN A 371 25.55 11.28 9.95
C GLN A 371 24.08 11.41 9.53
N TYR A 372 23.54 10.33 8.98
CA TYR A 372 22.22 10.29 8.35
C TYR A 372 21.24 9.39 9.11
N TYR A 373 21.38 9.33 10.43
CA TYR A 373 20.40 8.70 11.33
C TYR A 373 19.01 9.33 11.22
N GLY A 374 18.02 8.66 11.78
CA GLY A 374 16.61 9.06 11.72
C GLY A 374 16.37 10.47 12.24
N ARG A 375 15.68 11.29 11.44
CA ARG A 375 15.18 12.61 11.86
C ARG A 375 13.75 12.86 11.43
N GLY A 376 13.02 13.62 12.24
CA GLY A 376 11.65 14.03 11.96
C GLY A 376 10.60 12.95 12.20
N PRO A 377 9.33 13.18 11.81
CA PRO A 377 8.20 12.32 12.16
C PRO A 377 8.29 10.91 11.59
N ILE A 378 8.93 10.75 10.42
CA ILE A 378 9.09 9.46 9.74
C ILE A 378 10.50 8.87 9.92
N GLN A 379 11.32 9.45 10.80
CA GLN A 379 12.72 9.08 11.01
C GLN A 379 13.51 8.93 9.69
N LEU A 380 13.51 9.97 8.87
CA LEU A 380 14.23 10.00 7.60
C LEU A 380 15.70 9.60 7.82
N SER A 381 16.11 8.50 7.21
CA SER A 381 17.41 7.85 7.42
C SER A 381 18.13 7.58 6.11
N TRP A 382 19.45 7.44 6.14
CA TRP A 382 20.37 7.19 5.02
C TRP A 382 20.68 8.37 4.10
N ASN A 383 21.95 8.51 3.74
CA ASN A 383 22.49 9.56 2.86
C ASN A 383 21.71 9.74 1.55
N TYR A 384 21.21 8.67 0.95
CA TYR A 384 20.44 8.75 -0.29
C TYR A 384 19.08 9.44 -0.10
N ASN A 385 18.37 9.14 0.98
CA ASN A 385 17.11 9.80 1.29
C ASN A 385 17.31 11.27 1.65
N TYR A 386 18.36 11.60 2.42
CA TYR A 386 18.72 13.00 2.68
C TYR A 386 19.06 13.75 1.39
N LYS A 387 19.77 13.12 0.45
CA LYS A 387 20.07 13.74 -0.85
C LYS A 387 18.80 14.03 -1.65
N ASP A 388 17.91 13.05 -1.79
CA ASP A 388 16.72 13.19 -2.63
C ASP A 388 15.67 14.09 -2.00
N PHE A 389 15.48 14.01 -0.68
CA PHE A 389 14.66 14.99 0.04
C PHE A 389 15.27 16.39 -0.06
N GLY A 390 16.60 16.52 0.05
CA GLY A 390 17.31 17.79 -0.12
C GLY A 390 17.05 18.43 -1.48
N LYS A 391 17.03 17.64 -2.56
CA LYS A 391 16.63 18.13 -3.89
C LYS A 391 15.21 18.67 -3.88
N ALA A 392 14.25 17.94 -3.30
CA ALA A 392 12.85 18.38 -3.22
C ALA A 392 12.68 19.65 -2.36
N ALA A 393 13.46 19.76 -1.28
CA ALA A 393 13.46 20.90 -0.38
C ALA A 393 14.28 22.10 -0.88
N GLY A 394 15.08 21.95 -1.94
CA GLY A 394 16.01 22.98 -2.40
C GLY A 394 17.12 23.27 -1.37
N LYS A 395 17.55 22.25 -0.61
CA LYS A 395 18.55 22.35 0.46
C LYS A 395 19.60 21.26 0.29
N ASP A 396 20.86 21.58 0.55
CA ASP A 396 21.92 20.56 0.61
C ASP A 396 21.87 19.84 1.97
N LEU A 397 21.00 18.85 2.06
CA LEU A 397 20.82 18.04 3.27
C LEU A 397 21.83 16.89 3.38
N VAL A 398 22.68 16.68 2.36
CA VAL A 398 23.85 15.80 2.50
C VAL A 398 24.90 16.49 3.38
N LYS A 399 25.12 17.80 3.16
CA LYS A 399 26.04 18.60 3.98
C LYS A 399 25.42 19.12 5.27
N ASN A 400 24.10 19.23 5.34
CA ASN A 400 23.41 19.81 6.49
C ASN A 400 22.22 18.93 6.95
N PRO A 401 22.42 17.63 7.23
CA PRO A 401 21.33 16.73 7.61
C PRO A 401 20.62 17.13 8.90
N GLU A 402 21.31 17.81 9.82
CA GLU A 402 20.76 18.36 11.07
C GLU A 402 19.62 19.38 10.86
N LEU A 403 19.50 19.97 9.66
CA LEU A 403 18.41 20.88 9.36
C LEU A 403 17.03 20.20 9.43
N VAL A 404 16.95 18.89 9.14
CA VAL A 404 15.70 18.13 9.25
C VAL A 404 15.18 18.08 10.69
N ALA A 405 16.07 18.16 11.68
CA ALA A 405 15.71 18.14 13.10
C ALA A 405 15.60 19.53 13.75
N THR A 406 15.91 20.60 13.03
CA THR A 406 15.97 21.97 13.61
C THR A 406 15.11 22.98 12.88
N ASP A 407 14.78 22.75 11.61
CA ASP A 407 13.89 23.59 10.83
C ASP A 407 12.44 23.07 10.91
N ALA A 408 11.53 23.94 11.34
CA ALA A 408 10.13 23.60 11.60
C ALA A 408 9.33 23.23 10.35
N ASP A 409 9.76 23.67 9.16
CA ASP A 409 9.14 23.23 7.91
C ASP A 409 9.78 21.92 7.43
N LEU A 410 11.11 21.80 7.46
CA LEU A 410 11.78 20.60 6.98
C LEU A 410 11.44 19.35 7.79
N VAL A 411 11.19 19.50 9.10
CA VAL A 411 10.81 18.37 9.96
C VAL A 411 9.54 17.70 9.44
N TRP A 412 8.49 18.47 9.14
CA TRP A 412 7.24 17.94 8.59
C TRP A 412 7.33 17.64 7.10
N TYR A 413 8.09 18.45 6.36
CA TYR A 413 8.24 18.24 4.93
C TYR A 413 8.95 16.92 4.65
N SER A 414 9.86 16.47 5.51
CA SER A 414 10.53 15.17 5.36
C SER A 414 9.53 14.01 5.33
N ALA A 415 8.56 14.01 6.25
CA ALA A 415 7.51 13.00 6.33
C ALA A 415 6.54 13.09 5.15
N MET A 416 6.09 14.31 4.82
CA MET A 416 5.20 14.53 3.67
C MET A 416 5.86 14.13 2.34
N TRP A 417 7.13 14.46 2.17
CA TRP A 417 7.90 14.03 1.02
C TRP A 417 8.04 12.51 0.98
N PHE A 418 8.41 11.88 2.08
CA PHE A 418 8.60 10.43 2.10
C PHE A 418 7.31 9.68 1.75
N TRP A 419 6.17 10.17 2.26
CA TRP A 419 4.85 9.61 2.01
C TRP A 419 4.42 9.69 0.55
N ASN A 420 4.77 10.77 -0.13
CA ASN A 420 4.27 11.08 -1.48
C ASN A 420 5.32 10.84 -2.58
N ALA A 421 6.58 10.59 -2.23
CA ALA A 421 7.65 10.35 -3.20
C ALA A 421 7.59 8.92 -3.75
N PRO A 422 7.78 8.72 -5.07
CA PRO A 422 7.96 7.39 -5.62
C PRO A 422 9.27 6.79 -5.09
N LYS A 423 9.20 5.55 -4.60
CA LYS A 423 10.35 4.76 -4.15
C LYS A 423 10.40 3.44 -4.92
N TRP A 424 11.54 2.76 -4.83
CA TRP A 424 11.76 1.47 -5.48
C TRP A 424 10.71 0.41 -5.08
N ASN A 425 10.17 0.48 -3.87
CA ASN A 425 9.19 -0.45 -3.31
C ASN A 425 7.74 0.08 -3.33
N GLY A 426 7.51 1.24 -3.94
CA GLY A 426 6.19 1.84 -4.13
C GLY A 426 6.10 3.31 -3.71
N ASN A 427 4.89 3.85 -3.79
CA ASN A 427 4.53 5.17 -3.28
C ASN A 427 3.45 4.96 -2.22
N ILE A 428 3.62 5.54 -1.02
CA ILE A 428 2.72 5.26 0.09
C ILE A 428 1.33 5.84 -0.18
N HIS A 429 1.26 7.10 -0.61
CA HIS A 429 0.01 7.77 -0.99
C HIS A 429 -0.82 6.92 -1.99
N ASP A 430 -0.16 6.35 -3.01
CA ASP A 430 -0.83 5.58 -4.05
C ASP A 430 -1.35 4.20 -3.58
N VAL A 431 -0.88 3.68 -2.45
CA VAL A 431 -1.22 2.33 -1.97
C VAL A 431 -2.01 2.33 -0.67
N VAL A 432 -1.88 3.35 0.17
CA VAL A 432 -2.46 3.38 1.52
C VAL A 432 -3.99 3.28 1.52
N GLY A 433 -4.63 3.82 0.48
CA GLY A 433 -6.08 3.75 0.29
C GLY A 433 -6.61 2.41 -0.20
N LYS A 434 -5.74 1.47 -0.60
CA LYS A 434 -6.11 0.17 -1.17
C LYS A 434 -6.25 -0.90 -0.08
N PRO A 435 -6.94 -2.03 -0.35
CA PRO A 435 -6.92 -3.18 0.56
C PRO A 435 -5.49 -3.59 0.92
N GLY A 436 -5.21 -3.80 2.22
CA GLY A 436 -3.85 -4.07 2.72
C GLY A 436 -2.91 -2.86 2.72
N GLY A 437 -3.39 -1.66 2.36
CA GLY A 437 -2.59 -0.46 2.19
C GLY A 437 -1.80 -0.04 3.43
N PHE A 438 -2.34 -0.27 4.63
CA PHE A 438 -1.62 -0.02 5.89
C PHE A 438 -0.39 -0.92 6.03
N ALA A 439 -0.53 -2.22 5.80
CA ALA A 439 0.60 -3.15 5.83
C ALA A 439 1.62 -2.87 4.71
N LYS A 440 1.15 -2.49 3.52
CA LYS A 440 2.05 -2.07 2.43
C LYS A 440 2.80 -0.78 2.78
N THR A 441 2.18 0.11 3.54
CA THR A 441 2.83 1.32 4.07
C THR A 441 3.99 0.94 5.00
N THR A 442 3.76 0.06 5.98
CA THR A 442 4.82 -0.48 6.84
C THR A 442 5.94 -1.12 6.02
N PHE A 443 5.59 -1.92 5.00
CA PHE A 443 6.58 -2.51 4.11
C PHE A 443 7.43 -1.47 3.36
N ILE A 444 6.81 -0.38 2.89
CA ILE A 444 7.54 0.68 2.19
C ILE A 444 8.49 1.42 3.13
N ILE A 445 8.07 1.66 4.36
CA ILE A 445 8.84 2.38 5.38
C ILE A 445 9.99 1.51 5.91
N ASN A 446 9.70 0.29 6.38
CA ASN A 446 10.67 -0.55 7.08
C ASN A 446 10.53 -2.06 6.81
N GLY A 447 10.02 -2.45 5.64
CA GLY A 447 9.70 -3.85 5.34
C GLY A 447 10.88 -4.83 5.39
N GLY A 448 12.11 -4.34 5.21
CA GLY A 448 13.31 -5.18 5.34
C GLY A 448 13.59 -5.65 6.78
N LEU A 449 13.04 -4.96 7.78
CA LEU A 449 13.20 -5.29 9.19
C LEU A 449 11.91 -5.82 9.82
N GLU A 450 10.75 -5.36 9.36
CA GLU A 450 9.46 -5.57 10.04
C GLU A 450 8.48 -6.44 9.27
N CYS A 451 8.80 -6.84 8.03
CA CYS A 451 7.90 -7.64 7.20
C CYS A 451 8.56 -8.95 6.74
N GLY A 452 7.72 -9.90 6.33
CA GLY A 452 8.14 -11.23 5.86
C GLY A 452 7.94 -12.32 6.91
N VAL A 453 8.36 -13.54 6.58
CA VAL A 453 8.10 -14.73 7.43
C VAL A 453 8.93 -14.73 8.71
N ASN A 454 10.07 -14.04 8.72
CA ASN A 454 10.98 -13.93 9.86
C ASN A 454 11.58 -12.52 9.93
N PRO A 455 10.79 -11.50 10.28
CA PRO A 455 11.29 -10.14 10.36
C PRO A 455 12.37 -10.05 11.45
N PRO A 456 13.52 -9.42 11.17
CA PRO A 456 14.58 -9.19 12.15
C PRO A 456 14.12 -8.38 13.37
N ASN A 457 13.20 -7.43 13.17
CA ASN A 457 12.62 -6.61 14.20
C ASN A 457 11.17 -7.04 14.46
N LYS A 458 10.98 -7.88 15.48
CA LYS A 458 9.66 -8.31 15.95
C LYS A 458 9.11 -7.41 17.06
N ASP A 459 9.92 -6.49 17.58
CA ASP A 459 9.51 -5.63 18.69
C ASP A 459 8.57 -4.51 18.23
N SER A 460 8.61 -4.13 16.95
CA SER A 460 7.65 -3.21 16.32
C SER A 460 6.23 -3.80 16.18
N GLU A 461 6.01 -5.09 16.46
CA GLU A 461 4.68 -5.75 16.43
C GLU A 461 3.92 -5.67 17.78
N LYS A 462 4.55 -5.15 18.85
CA LYS A 462 3.93 -5.00 20.19
C LYS A 462 3.18 -3.68 20.30
#